data_AF-A0A317SBY4-F1
#
_entry.id   AF-A0A317SBY4-F1
#
_cell.length_a   1.000
_cell.length_b   1.000
_cell.length_c   1.000
_cell.angle_alpha   90.00
_cell.angle_beta   90.00
_cell.angle_gamma   90.00
#
_symmetry.space_group_name_H-M   'P 1'
#
loop_
_entity.id
_entity.type
_entity.pdbx_description
1 polymer ?
#
loop_
_entity_poly.entity_id
_entity_poly.type
_entity_poly.pdbx_seq_one_letter_code
_entity_poly.pdbx_strand_id
1 'polypeptide(L)'
;MDNLGNMLNLGSNSTKEERKQALMSTIAQESNIENARILIEKINEKCFEKCIPKPGGSLSSGETICLTNCMQKYMQAWNAVSKAYINRIRSDPGGN
;
A
#
# COMPACT_ATOMS: atom_id res chain seq x y z
N MET A 1 -15.83 18.16 6.39
CA MET A 1 -15.81 16.77 6.91
C MET A 1 -17.24 16.25 6.80
N ASP A 2 -17.78 16.17 5.59
CA ASP A 2 -19.24 16.07 5.38
C ASP A 2 -19.55 15.05 4.29
N ASN A 3 -18.98 13.85 4.39
CA ASN A 3 -19.47 12.72 3.59
C ASN A 3 -19.22 11.34 4.20
N LEU A 4 -18.98 11.25 5.51
CA LEU A 4 -18.86 9.96 6.21
C LEU A 4 -20.19 9.53 6.88
N GLY A 5 -21.11 10.48 7.10
CA GLY A 5 -22.41 10.22 7.73
C GLY A 5 -23.41 9.47 6.84
N ASN A 6 -23.25 9.50 5.51
CA ASN A 6 -24.19 8.89 4.56
C ASN A 6 -23.85 7.45 4.14
N MET A 7 -22.72 6.88 4.57
CA MET A 7 -22.35 5.50 4.24
C MET A 7 -22.75 4.48 5.34
N LEU A 8 -23.18 4.96 6.51
CA LEU A 8 -23.56 4.13 7.67
C LEU A 8 -25.05 4.15 7.98
N ASN A 9 -25.91 4.57 7.03
CA ASN A 9 -27.35 4.28 7.14
C ASN A 9 -27.61 2.78 6.88
N LEU A 10 -27.04 1.93 7.72
CA LEU A 10 -27.45 0.56 7.95
C LEU A 10 -28.82 0.63 8.63
N GLY A 11 -29.85 0.87 7.82
CA GLY A 11 -31.24 0.81 8.23
C GLY A 11 -31.52 -0.55 8.86
N SER A 12 -31.65 -0.56 10.18
CA SER A 12 -32.56 -1.32 11.06
C SER A 12 -33.05 -2.73 10.67
N ASN A 13 -32.41 -3.49 9.77
CA ASN A 13 -32.83 -4.85 9.39
C ASN A 13 -31.73 -5.75 8.77
N SER A 14 -30.44 -5.49 8.98
CA SER A 14 -29.37 -6.41 8.53
C SER A 14 -29.06 -7.50 9.57
N THR A 15 -28.82 -8.72 9.11
CA THR A 15 -28.44 -9.86 9.95
C THR A 15 -27.03 -9.68 10.53
N LYS A 16 -26.68 -10.41 11.61
CA LYS A 16 -25.34 -10.34 12.22
C LYS A 16 -24.22 -10.66 11.22
N GLU A 17 -24.48 -11.54 10.26
CA GLU A 17 -23.51 -11.92 9.23
C GLU A 17 -23.30 -10.81 8.20
N GLU A 18 -24.35 -10.12 7.75
CA GLU A 18 -24.21 -8.98 6.84
C GLU A 18 -23.42 -7.82 7.47
N ARG A 19 -23.63 -7.55 8.77
CA ARG A 19 -22.83 -6.56 9.50
C ARG A 19 -21.37 -6.98 9.65
N LYS A 20 -21.11 -8.26 9.92
CA LYS A 20 -19.74 -8.80 10.00
C LYS A 20 -19.06 -8.74 8.64
N GLN A 21 -19.76 -9.05 7.56
CA GLN A 21 -19.22 -9.03 6.21
C GLN A 21 -18.93 -7.59 5.74
N ALA A 22 -19.84 -6.65 6.03
CA ALA A 22 -19.61 -5.22 5.79
C ALA A 22 -18.43 -4.69 6.61
N LEU A 23 -18.33 -5.05 7.90
CA LEU A 23 -17.20 -4.68 8.76
C LEU A 23 -15.88 -5.27 8.26
N MET A 24 -15.85 -6.54 7.86
CA MET A 24 -14.67 -7.18 7.28
C MET A 24 -14.25 -6.53 5.96
N SER A 25 -15.23 -6.12 5.13
CA SER A 25 -14.98 -5.37 3.90
C SER A 25 -14.36 -4.00 4.19
N THR A 26 -14.87 -3.29 5.20
CA THR A 26 -14.31 -2.01 5.65
C THR A 26 -12.91 -2.17 6.20
N ILE A 27 -12.66 -3.17 7.06
CA ILE A 27 -11.33 -3.48 7.61
C ILE A 27 -10.34 -3.85 6.49
N ALA A 28 -10.77 -4.65 5.51
CA ALA A 28 -9.95 -5.00 4.36
C ALA A 28 -9.59 -3.74 3.54
N GLN A 29 -10.56 -2.85 3.32
CA GLN A 29 -10.38 -1.60 2.59
C GLN A 29 -9.42 -0.65 3.32
N GLU A 30 -9.55 -0.53 4.64
CA GLU A 30 -8.63 0.24 5.49
C GLU A 30 -7.21 -0.36 5.49
N SER A 31 -7.08 -1.70 5.55
CA SER A 31 -5.77 -2.37 5.49
C SER A 31 -5.06 -2.19 4.14
N ASN A 32 -5.82 -2.09 3.04
CA ASN A 32 -5.25 -1.89 1.71
C ASN A 32 -4.67 -0.48 1.55
N ILE A 33 -5.29 0.52 2.17
CA ILE A 33 -4.81 1.91 2.17
C ILE A 33 -3.54 2.02 3.02
N GLU A 34 -3.50 1.39 4.19
CA GLU A 34 -2.32 1.43 5.06
C GLU A 34 -1.12 0.71 4.43
N ASN A 35 -1.33 -0.46 3.82
CA ASN A 35 -0.26 -1.17 3.11
C ASN A 35 0.29 -0.34 1.93
N ALA A 36 -0.57 0.36 1.19
CA ALA A 36 -0.16 1.27 0.13
C ALA A 36 0.63 2.47 0.67
N ARG A 37 0.22 3.02 1.83
CA ARG A 37 0.93 4.10 2.50
C ARG A 37 2.34 3.69 2.89
N ILE A 38 2.50 2.54 3.54
CA ILE A 38 3.81 2.01 3.94
C ILE A 38 4.71 1.81 2.71
N LEU A 39 4.16 1.31 1.60
CA LEU A 39 4.91 1.15 0.36
C LEU A 39 5.41 2.49 -0.19
N ILE A 40 4.57 3.52 -0.20
CA ILE A 40 4.93 4.88 -0.63
C ILE A 40 6.01 5.47 0.30
N GLU A 41 5.85 5.33 1.62
CA GLU A 41 6.84 5.79 2.58
C GLU A 41 8.22 5.14 2.35
N LYS A 42 8.23 3.83 2.03
CA LYS A 42 9.48 3.13 1.71
C LYS A 42 10.08 3.52 0.36
N ILE A 43 9.26 3.76 -0.66
CA ILE A 43 9.74 4.30 -1.94
C ILE A 43 10.35 5.69 -1.73
N ASN A 44 9.70 6.54 -0.95
CA ASN A 44 10.21 7.88 -0.64
C ASN A 44 11.56 7.79 0.08
N GLU A 45 11.67 6.99 1.14
CA GLU A 45 12.90 6.79 1.89
C GLU A 45 14.05 6.32 0.97
N LYS A 46 13.82 5.25 0.19
CA LYS A 46 14.88 4.63 -0.62
C LYS A 46 15.24 5.43 -1.86
N CYS A 47 14.26 6.00 -2.55
CA CYS A 47 14.54 6.79 -3.74
C CYS A 47 15.12 8.15 -3.40
N PHE A 48 14.74 8.78 -2.28
CA PHE A 48 15.41 9.99 -1.83
C PHE A 48 16.88 9.74 -1.52
N GLU A 49 17.19 8.71 -0.72
CA GLU A 49 18.56 8.33 -0.37
C GLU A 49 19.44 8.07 -1.60
N LYS A 50 18.89 7.46 -2.65
CA LYS A 50 19.66 7.13 -3.87
C LYS A 50 19.71 8.22 -4.92
N CYS A 51 18.68 9.05 -5.03
CA CYS A 51 18.57 9.98 -6.14
C CYS A 51 18.87 11.44 -5.76
N ILE A 52 18.83 11.83 -4.48
CA ILE A 52 18.98 13.22 -4.04
C ILE A 52 20.30 13.40 -3.26
N PRO A 53 21.45 13.59 -3.94
CA PRO A 53 22.75 13.71 -3.27
C PRO A 53 22.93 15.06 -2.56
N LYS A 54 22.23 16.11 -3.03
CA LYS A 54 22.27 17.46 -2.45
C LYS A 54 20.85 18.03 -2.43
N PRO A 55 20.13 17.91 -1.31
CA PRO A 55 18.78 18.45 -1.18
C PRO A 55 18.76 19.96 -1.46
N GLY A 56 17.78 20.41 -2.25
CA GLY A 56 17.58 21.80 -2.61
C GLY A 56 16.10 22.15 -2.76
N GLY A 57 15.81 23.41 -3.09
CA GLY A 57 14.42 23.88 -3.28
C GLY A 57 13.75 23.37 -4.55
N SER A 58 14.51 22.74 -5.45
CA SER A 58 14.02 22.15 -6.70
C SER A 58 14.80 20.90 -7.06
N LEU A 59 14.18 20.03 -7.86
CA LEU A 59 14.83 18.87 -8.45
C LEU A 59 15.47 19.25 -9.78
N SER A 60 16.71 18.82 -9.98
CA SER A 60 17.32 18.81 -11.29
C SER A 60 16.62 17.81 -12.23
N SER A 61 16.87 17.94 -13.53
CA SER A 61 16.38 16.96 -14.52
C SER A 61 16.91 15.56 -14.25
N GLY A 62 18.19 15.45 -13.84
CA GLY A 62 18.82 14.18 -13.48
C GLY A 62 18.19 13.52 -12.25
N GLU A 63 17.91 14.30 -11.20
CA GLU A 63 17.23 13.81 -9.99
C GLU A 63 15.80 13.36 -10.30
N THR A 64 15.08 14.11 -11.14
CA THR A 64 13.73 13.74 -11.57
C THR A 64 13.72 12.40 -12.32
N ILE A 65 14.63 12.25 -13.31
CA ILE A 65 14.77 11.00 -14.06
C ILE A 65 15.16 9.84 -13.15
N CYS A 66 16.09 10.07 -12.21
CA CYS A 66 16.50 9.05 -11.23
C CYS A 66 15.31 8.60 -10.38
N LEU A 67 14.52 9.53 -9.82
CA LEU A 67 13.36 9.22 -9.00
C LEU A 67 12.31 8.40 -9.77
N THR A 68 12.01 8.77 -11.01
CA THR A 68 11.11 7.99 -11.88
C THR A 68 11.60 6.56 -12.06
N ASN A 69 12.88 6.40 -12.41
CA ASN A 69 13.47 5.07 -12.61
C ASN A 69 13.53 4.26 -11.31
N CYS A 70 13.87 4.91 -10.19
CA CYS A 70 13.94 4.28 -8.88
C CYS A 70 12.58 3.71 -8.47
N MET A 71 11.52 4.53 -8.56
CA MET A 71 10.16 4.09 -8.23
C MET A 71 9.72 2.91 -9.10
N GLN A 72 9.94 2.97 -10.42
CA GLN A 72 9.60 1.88 -11.33
C GLN A 72 10.34 0.58 -10.96
N LYS A 73 11.65 0.66 -10.71
CA LYS A 73 12.46 -0.51 -10.31
C LYS A 73 12.03 -1.06 -8.96
N TYR A 74 11.75 -0.20 -7.99
CA TYR A 74 11.29 -0.61 -6.66
C TYR A 74 9.96 -1.36 -6.74
N MET A 75 8.99 -0.84 -7.50
CA MET A 75 7.70 -1.50 -7.71
C MET A 75 7.85 -2.86 -8.42
N GLN A 76 8.72 -2.96 -9.42
CA GLN A 76 9.01 -4.23 -10.09
C GLN A 76 9.61 -5.25 -9.11
N ALA A 77 10.59 -4.83 -8.30
CA ALA A 77 11.21 -5.67 -7.30
C ALA A 77 10.20 -6.11 -6.22
N TRP A 78 9.40 -5.18 -5.70
CA TRP A 78 8.35 -5.46 -4.72
C TRP A 78 7.35 -6.48 -5.26
N ASN A 79 6.87 -6.33 -6.49
CA ASN A 79 5.96 -7.27 -7.13
C ASN A 79 6.58 -8.67 -7.28
N ALA A 80 7.84 -8.76 -7.69
CA ALA A 80 8.54 -10.03 -7.85
C ALA A 80 8.71 -10.75 -6.50
N VAL A 81 9.18 -10.04 -5.47
CA VAL A 81 9.38 -10.58 -4.13
C VAL A 81 8.05 -10.95 -3.48
N SER A 82 7.03 -10.10 -3.59
CA SER A 82 5.68 -10.36 -3.04
C SER A 82 5.08 -11.65 -3.61
N LYS A 83 5.17 -11.84 -4.94
CA LYS A 83 4.72 -13.09 -5.58
C LYS A 83 5.50 -14.30 -5.08
N ALA A 84 6.82 -14.22 -5.01
CA ALA A 84 7.65 -15.32 -4.53
C ALA A 84 7.34 -15.68 -3.06
N TYR A 85 7.16 -14.67 -2.21
CA TYR A 85 6.82 -14.83 -0.80
C TYR A 85 5.45 -15.48 -0.59
N ILE A 86 4.42 -15.01 -1.31
CA ILE A 86 3.08 -15.61 -1.26
C ILE A 86 3.11 -17.06 -1.74
N ASN A 87 3.84 -17.35 -2.82
CA ASN A 87 4.00 -18.71 -3.31
C ASN A 87 4.66 -19.60 -2.25
N ARG A 88 5.70 -19.09 -1.56
CA ARG A 88 6.37 -19.83 -0.48
C ARG A 88 5.42 -20.16 0.67
N ILE A 89 4.63 -19.20 1.15
CA ILE A 89 3.65 -19.43 2.22
C ILE A 89 2.61 -20.50 1.82
N ARG A 90 2.13 -20.45 0.58
CA ARG A 90 1.14 -21.42 0.08
C ARG A 90 1.71 -22.83 -0.06
N SER A 91 2.97 -22.94 -0.47
CA SER A 91 3.67 -24.23 -0.63
C SER A 91 4.16 -24.83 0.69
N ASP A 92 4.15 -24.06 1.78
CA ASP A 92 4.60 -24.48 3.11
C ASP A 92 3.57 -24.06 4.19
N PRO A 93 2.39 -24.72 4.27
CA PRO A 93 1.32 -24.35 5.21
C PRO A 93 1.69 -24.56 6.69
N GLY A 94 2.87 -25.11 6.97
CA GLY A 94 3.33 -25.44 8.31
C GLY A 94 4.83 -25.72 8.34
N GLY A 95 5.64 -24.67 8.50
CA GLY A 95 6.98 -24.79 9.03
C GLY A 95 6.95 -24.47 10.52
N ASN A 96 7.22 -25.47 11.37
CA ASN A 96 7.27 -25.43 12.84
C ASN A 96 7.69 -24.10 13.48
#